data_AF-A0A1F3SU45-F1
#
_entry.id   AF-A0A1F3SU45-F1
#
_cell.length_a   1.000
_cell.length_b   1.000
_cell.length_c   1.000
_cell.angle_alpha   90.00
_cell.angle_beta   90.00
_cell.angle_gamma   90.00
#
_symmetry.space_group_name_H-M   'P 1'
#
loop_
_entity.id
_entity.type
_entity.pdbx_description
1 polymer ?
#
loop_
_entity_poly.entity_id
_entity_poly.type
_entity_poly.pdbx_seq_one_letter_code
_entity_poly.pdbx_strand_id
1 'polypeptide(L)'
;MISGKGHTTRAEPPEYETSLQEDKKEIEELRKNIPEEKRRENDQLKEFLSLMGEVKDPPNKIRDRFYRITEKMRQVERRENQQSRKNFNKEEKRKREEFYDAQKKERDDFKNHKSDREVRKRFFDEQDQRRRDFTADERDKRNQYNADMKMREDDFNTNMRDKNNEFNQELRAYTTRYNDYIKTKKEKTKPTTHEEVMPLKAGSGD
;
A
#
# COMPACT_ATOMS: atom_id res chain seq x y z
N MET A 1 61.92 -27.25 -24.70
CA MET A 1 60.80 -26.30 -24.89
C MET A 1 59.51 -27.03 -24.57
N ILE A 2 58.91 -26.80 -23.40
CA ILE A 2 57.57 -27.32 -23.08
C ILE A 2 56.79 -26.15 -22.48
N SER A 3 55.88 -25.59 -23.27
CA SER A 3 54.92 -24.56 -22.85
C SER A 3 53.66 -25.27 -22.36
N GLY A 4 53.49 -25.34 -21.04
CA GLY A 4 52.25 -25.78 -20.41
C GLY A 4 51.36 -24.57 -20.14
N LYS A 5 50.35 -24.36 -20.99
CA LYS A 5 49.29 -23.36 -20.77
C LYS A 5 48.38 -23.86 -19.64
N GLY A 6 48.46 -23.24 -18.47
CA GLY A 6 47.46 -23.39 -17.42
C GLY A 6 46.19 -22.62 -17.79
N HIS A 7 45.14 -23.33 -18.22
CA HIS A 7 43.80 -22.77 -18.29
C HIS A 7 43.23 -22.69 -16.86
N THR A 8 43.11 -21.46 -16.35
CA THR A 8 42.28 -21.15 -15.20
C THR A 8 40.82 -21.23 -15.64
N THR A 9 40.15 -22.34 -15.35
CA THR A 9 38.69 -22.41 -15.47
C THR A 9 38.08 -21.53 -14.38
N ARG A 10 37.50 -20.41 -14.80
CA ARG A 10 36.66 -19.56 -13.96
C ARG A 10 35.46 -20.41 -13.55
N ALA A 11 35.34 -20.69 -12.26
CA ALA A 11 34.21 -21.45 -11.71
C ALA A 11 32.90 -20.80 -12.15
N GLU A 12 32.09 -21.56 -12.88
CA GLU A 12 30.73 -21.15 -13.24
C GLU A 12 29.91 -21.00 -11.96
N PRO A 13 29.06 -19.96 -11.84
CA PRO A 13 28.19 -19.82 -10.69
C PRO A 13 27.30 -21.07 -10.61
N PRO A 14 27.07 -21.59 -9.39
CA PRO A 14 26.34 -22.84 -9.21
C PRO A 14 24.91 -22.71 -9.78
N GLU A 15 24.46 -23.74 -10.50
CA GLU A 15 23.21 -23.80 -11.29
C GLU A 15 21.93 -23.39 -10.51
N TYR A 16 21.98 -23.37 -9.17
CA TYR A 16 20.88 -22.91 -8.32
C TYR A 16 20.60 -21.41 -8.45
N GLU A 17 21.61 -20.56 -8.69
CA GLU A 17 21.41 -19.12 -8.77
C GLU A 17 20.71 -18.70 -10.07
N THR A 18 20.99 -19.42 -11.16
CA THR A 18 20.32 -19.26 -12.46
C THR A 18 18.86 -19.71 -12.38
N SER A 19 18.57 -20.85 -11.75
CA SER A 19 17.19 -21.32 -11.54
C SER A 19 16.35 -20.34 -10.70
N LEU A 20 16.91 -19.79 -9.61
CA LEU A 20 16.20 -18.79 -8.80
C LEU A 20 15.97 -17.45 -9.51
N GLN A 21 16.78 -17.10 -10.51
CA GLN A 21 16.56 -15.90 -11.33
C GLN A 21 15.46 -16.11 -12.37
N GLU A 22 15.37 -17.32 -12.93
CA GLU A 22 14.30 -17.71 -13.85
C GLU A 22 12.96 -17.75 -13.11
N ASP A 23 12.90 -18.39 -11.94
CA ASP A 23 11.70 -18.41 -11.08
C ASP A 23 11.22 -17.00 -10.71
N LYS A 24 12.14 -16.07 -10.43
CA LYS A 24 11.80 -14.66 -10.14
C LYS A 24 11.18 -13.95 -11.33
N LYS A 25 11.67 -14.22 -12.54
CA LYS A 25 11.13 -13.64 -13.78
C LYS A 25 9.74 -14.20 -14.08
N GLU A 26 9.54 -15.50 -13.92
CA GLU A 26 8.22 -16.13 -14.07
C GLU A 26 7.21 -15.58 -13.06
N ILE A 27 7.62 -15.39 -11.80
CA ILE A 27 6.77 -14.75 -10.78
C ILE A 27 6.44 -13.29 -11.17
N GLU A 28 7.39 -12.53 -11.72
CA GLU A 28 7.13 -11.18 -12.22
C GLU A 28 6.16 -11.15 -13.41
N GLU A 29 6.21 -12.14 -14.29
CA GLU A 29 5.26 -12.27 -15.40
C GLU A 29 3.86 -12.66 -14.90
N LEU A 30 3.77 -13.60 -13.97
CA LEU A 30 2.50 -13.93 -13.30
C LEU A 30 1.93 -12.72 -12.53
N ARG A 31 2.79 -11.87 -11.96
CA ARG A 31 2.38 -10.60 -11.33
C ARG A 31 1.82 -9.58 -12.32
N LYS A 32 2.14 -9.62 -13.60
CA LYS A 32 1.53 -8.68 -14.57
C LYS A 32 0.03 -8.92 -14.75
N ASN A 33 -0.43 -10.15 -14.48
CA ASN A 33 -1.84 -10.55 -14.63
C ASN A 33 -2.68 -10.26 -13.37
N ILE A 34 -2.07 -9.84 -12.27
CA ILE A 34 -2.79 -9.52 -11.02
C ILE A 34 -3.16 -8.03 -11.04
N PRO A 35 -4.42 -7.67 -10.72
CA PRO A 35 -4.82 -6.27 -10.57
C PRO A 35 -3.89 -5.51 -9.63
N GLU A 36 -3.54 -4.27 -10.00
CA GLU A 36 -2.53 -3.48 -9.28
C GLU A 36 -2.90 -3.25 -7.81
N GLU A 37 -4.18 -3.08 -7.52
CA GLU A 37 -4.73 -2.98 -6.15
C GLU A 37 -4.39 -4.23 -5.32
N LYS A 38 -4.73 -5.43 -5.84
CA LYS A 38 -4.43 -6.70 -5.17
C LYS A 38 -2.94 -6.97 -5.04
N ARG A 39 -2.12 -6.51 -5.99
CA ARG A 39 -0.66 -6.58 -5.86
C ARG A 39 -0.14 -5.77 -4.70
N ARG A 40 -0.58 -4.51 -4.59
CA ARG A 40 -0.19 -3.63 -3.49
C ARG A 40 -0.61 -4.22 -2.14
N GLU A 41 -1.82 -4.77 -2.05
CA GLU A 41 -2.30 -5.45 -0.83
C GLU A 41 -1.43 -6.65 -0.46
N ASN A 42 -1.13 -7.52 -1.42
CA ASN A 42 -0.29 -8.71 -1.21
C ASN A 42 1.15 -8.34 -0.83
N ASP A 43 1.72 -7.29 -1.45
CA ASP A 43 3.05 -6.78 -1.11
C ASP A 43 3.09 -6.20 0.31
N GLN A 44 2.03 -5.48 0.71
CA GLN A 44 1.88 -4.96 2.07
C GLN A 44 1.73 -6.07 3.10
N LEU A 45 0.91 -7.09 2.82
CA LEU A 45 0.74 -8.27 3.69
C LEU A 45 2.07 -9.02 3.85
N LYS A 46 2.81 -9.21 2.76
CA LYS A 46 4.14 -9.83 2.80
C LYS A 46 5.10 -9.03 3.67
N GLU A 47 5.13 -7.71 3.50
CA GLU A 47 5.98 -6.84 4.32
C GLU A 47 5.61 -6.96 5.80
N PHE A 48 4.32 -7.01 6.12
CA PHE A 48 3.81 -7.20 7.48
C PHE A 48 4.24 -8.52 8.10
N LEU A 49 4.00 -9.63 7.40
CA LEU A 49 4.34 -10.98 7.85
C LEU A 49 5.85 -11.14 8.04
N SER A 50 6.65 -10.44 7.22
CA SER A 50 8.11 -10.46 7.34
C SER A 50 8.63 -9.83 8.64
N LEU A 51 7.87 -8.92 9.27
CA LEU A 51 8.30 -8.22 10.47
C LEU A 51 8.40 -9.10 11.71
N MET A 52 7.59 -10.16 11.78
CA MET A 52 7.50 -11.05 12.96
C MET A 52 7.80 -12.52 12.66
N GLY A 53 8.23 -12.84 11.44
CA GLY A 53 8.53 -14.22 11.01
C GLY A 53 9.73 -14.84 11.72
N GLU A 54 10.83 -14.10 11.87
CA GLU A 54 12.02 -14.55 12.61
C GLU A 54 12.22 -13.75 13.90
N VAL A 55 12.41 -14.46 15.03
CA VAL A 55 12.67 -13.84 16.33
C VAL A 55 14.13 -13.38 16.43
N LYS A 56 14.45 -12.28 15.74
CA LYS A 56 15.80 -11.69 15.70
C LYS A 56 15.85 -10.28 16.26
N ASP A 57 14.89 -9.44 15.87
CA ASP A 57 14.89 -8.03 16.22
C ASP A 57 14.15 -7.75 17.54
N PRO A 58 14.59 -6.75 18.32
CA PRO A 58 13.86 -6.32 19.50
C PRO A 58 12.47 -5.77 19.12
N PRO A 59 11.43 -5.98 19.95
CA PRO A 59 10.06 -5.56 19.66
C PRO A 59 9.90 -4.07 19.30
N ASN A 60 10.73 -3.20 19.86
CA ASN A 60 10.71 -1.76 19.53
C ASN A 60 11.05 -1.50 18.06
N LYS A 61 12.04 -2.20 17.48
CA LYS A 61 12.38 -2.05 16.06
C LYS A 61 11.26 -2.53 15.13
N ILE A 62 10.52 -3.56 15.56
CA ILE A 62 9.36 -4.09 14.83
C ILE A 62 8.24 -3.05 14.82
N ARG A 63 7.96 -2.46 15.99
CA ARG A 63 6.99 -1.37 16.14
C ARG A 63 7.35 -0.16 15.27
N ASP A 64 8.61 0.28 15.28
CA ASP A 64 9.05 1.40 14.46
C ASP A 64 8.87 1.14 12.95
N ARG A 65 9.18 -0.09 12.49
CA ARG A 65 8.97 -0.47 11.08
C ARG A 65 7.50 -0.47 10.71
N PHE A 66 6.64 -1.06 11.55
CA PHE A 66 5.20 -1.05 11.36
C PHE A 66 4.65 0.39 11.27
N TYR A 67 5.06 1.29 12.17
CA TYR A 67 4.64 2.69 12.09
C TYR A 67 5.10 3.41 10.82
N ARG A 68 6.31 3.11 10.31
CA ARG A 68 6.75 3.66 9.02
C ARG A 68 5.90 3.14 7.85
N ILE A 69 5.55 1.86 7.85
CA ILE A 69 4.71 1.26 6.79
C ILE A 69 3.32 1.89 6.83
N THR A 70 2.69 1.92 8.00
CA THR A 70 1.35 2.50 8.15
C THR A 70 1.31 3.99 7.80
N GLU A 71 2.37 4.74 8.11
CA GLU A 71 2.48 6.14 7.69
C GLU A 71 2.61 6.28 6.18
N LYS A 72 3.42 5.44 5.51
CA LYS A 72 3.48 5.41 4.05
C LYS A 72 2.13 5.10 3.43
N MET A 73 1.38 4.16 3.99
CA MET A 73 0.02 3.83 3.52
C MET A 73 -0.91 5.05 3.61
N ARG A 74 -0.90 5.77 4.74
CA ARG A 74 -1.66 7.01 4.92
C ARG A 74 -1.27 8.08 3.90
N GLN A 75 0.02 8.21 3.58
CA GLN A 75 0.49 9.18 2.60
C GLN A 75 0.05 8.84 1.18
N VAL A 76 0.09 7.56 0.78
CA VAL A 76 -0.41 7.11 -0.52
C VAL A 76 -1.89 7.41 -0.65
N GLU A 77 -2.70 7.00 0.33
CA GLU A 77 -4.15 7.25 0.35
C GLU A 77 -4.47 8.75 0.26
N ARG A 78 -3.78 9.60 1.04
CA ARG A 78 -3.94 11.06 0.98
C ARG A 78 -3.64 11.63 -0.40
N ARG A 79 -2.58 11.15 -1.06
CA ARG A 79 -2.21 11.59 -2.41
C ARG A 79 -3.25 11.15 -3.44
N GLU A 80 -3.70 9.91 -3.37
CA GLU A 80 -4.73 9.38 -4.28
C GLU A 80 -6.06 10.12 -4.11
N ASN A 81 -6.47 10.38 -2.86
CA ASN A 81 -7.65 11.18 -2.58
C ASN A 81 -7.53 12.63 -3.05
N GLN A 82 -6.37 13.25 -2.89
CA GLN A 82 -6.11 14.58 -3.42
C GLN A 82 -6.17 14.60 -4.96
N GLN A 83 -5.59 13.58 -5.61
CA GLN A 83 -5.59 13.47 -7.07
C GLN A 83 -7.00 13.22 -7.62
N SER A 84 -7.77 12.36 -6.96
CA SER A 84 -9.19 12.12 -7.26
C SER A 84 -9.97 13.43 -7.25
N ARG A 85 -9.82 14.24 -6.18
CA ARG A 85 -10.51 15.55 -6.06
C ARG A 85 -10.11 16.52 -7.17
N LYS A 86 -8.83 16.58 -7.50
CA LYS A 86 -8.33 17.42 -8.60
C LYS A 86 -8.92 17.00 -9.94
N ASN A 87 -8.93 15.70 -10.23
CA ASN A 87 -9.47 15.15 -11.46
C ASN A 87 -10.98 15.42 -11.58
N PHE A 88 -11.74 15.16 -10.52
CA PHE A 88 -13.17 15.44 -10.47
C PHE A 88 -13.46 16.93 -10.71
N ASN A 89 -12.81 17.84 -9.98
CA ASN A 89 -13.02 19.27 -10.15
C ASN A 89 -12.66 19.77 -11.56
N LYS A 90 -11.60 19.20 -12.16
CA LYS A 90 -11.20 19.52 -13.53
C LYS A 90 -12.26 19.06 -14.53
N GLU A 91 -12.80 17.86 -14.36
CA GLU A 91 -13.83 17.31 -15.23
C GLU A 91 -15.17 18.04 -15.07
N GLU A 92 -15.59 18.32 -13.84
CA GLU A 92 -16.77 19.14 -13.51
C GLU A 92 -16.68 20.51 -14.20
N LYS A 93 -15.54 21.20 -14.06
CA LYS A 93 -15.30 22.49 -14.72
C LYS A 93 -15.40 22.37 -16.25
N ARG A 94 -14.73 21.38 -16.83
CA ARG A 94 -14.74 21.15 -18.28
C ARG A 94 -16.15 20.90 -18.81
N LYS A 95 -16.93 20.02 -18.16
CA LYS A 95 -18.32 19.72 -18.57
C LYS A 95 -19.22 20.94 -18.51
N ARG A 96 -19.06 21.79 -17.47
CA ARG A 96 -19.80 23.05 -17.35
C ARG A 96 -19.45 24.02 -18.48
N GLU A 97 -18.16 24.21 -18.76
CA GLU A 97 -17.70 25.07 -19.86
C GLU A 97 -18.24 24.58 -21.21
N GLU A 98 -18.10 23.29 -21.52
CA GLU A 98 -18.61 22.66 -22.74
C GLU A 98 -20.13 22.85 -22.88
N PHE A 99 -20.89 22.66 -21.81
CA PHE A 99 -22.35 22.84 -21.80
C PHE A 99 -22.77 24.30 -22.08
N TYR A 100 -22.16 25.27 -21.38
CA TYR A 100 -22.53 26.68 -21.56
C TYR A 100 -22.09 27.23 -22.91
N ASP A 101 -20.94 26.78 -23.44
CA ASP A 101 -20.51 27.14 -24.78
C ASP A 101 -21.44 26.56 -25.85
N ALA A 102 -21.91 25.32 -25.68
CA ALA A 102 -22.89 24.71 -26.57
C ALA A 102 -24.23 25.49 -26.53
N GLN A 103 -24.77 25.80 -25.35
CA GLN A 103 -25.99 26.61 -25.23
C GLN A 103 -25.83 27.99 -25.84
N LYS A 104 -24.66 28.62 -25.68
CA LYS A 104 -24.38 29.92 -26.27
C LYS A 104 -24.41 29.85 -27.80
N LYS A 105 -23.72 28.87 -28.39
CA LYS A 105 -23.72 28.63 -29.84
C LYS A 105 -25.12 28.38 -30.38
N GLU A 106 -25.89 27.48 -29.75
CA GLU A 106 -27.27 27.20 -30.15
C GLU A 106 -28.15 28.46 -30.11
N ARG A 107 -28.00 29.30 -29.08
CA ARG A 107 -28.73 30.58 -28.98
C ARG A 107 -28.33 31.56 -30.07
N ASP A 108 -27.04 31.68 -30.36
CA ASP A 108 -26.53 32.61 -31.37
C ASP A 108 -26.97 32.16 -32.77
N ASP A 109 -26.90 30.85 -33.06
CA ASP A 109 -27.40 30.25 -34.30
C ASP A 109 -28.91 30.45 -34.47
N PHE A 110 -29.69 30.22 -33.41
CA PHE A 110 -31.14 30.45 -33.45
C PHE A 110 -31.48 31.92 -33.73
N LYS A 111 -30.75 32.87 -33.13
CA LYS A 111 -30.96 34.31 -33.33
C LYS A 111 -30.62 34.80 -34.74
N ASN A 112 -29.74 34.09 -35.45
CA ASN A 112 -29.40 34.42 -36.84
C ASN A 112 -30.54 34.13 -37.82
N HIS A 113 -31.57 33.41 -37.39
CA HIS A 113 -32.73 33.05 -38.21
C HIS A 113 -33.99 33.78 -37.75
N LYS A 114 -34.86 34.13 -38.71
CA LYS A 114 -36.13 34.77 -38.40
C LYS A 114 -37.14 33.70 -37.96
N SER A 115 -37.41 33.63 -36.66
CA SER A 115 -38.38 32.69 -36.09
C SER A 115 -39.66 33.38 -35.64
N ASP A 116 -40.78 32.68 -35.80
CA ASP A 116 -42.08 33.07 -35.27
C ASP A 116 -42.11 33.09 -33.73
N ARG A 117 -43.06 33.83 -33.15
CA ARG A 117 -43.19 34.03 -31.70
C ARG A 117 -43.35 32.72 -30.94
N GLU A 118 -44.14 31.79 -31.44
CA GLU A 118 -44.36 30.50 -30.75
C GLU A 118 -43.09 29.65 -30.73
N VAL A 119 -42.39 29.57 -31.87
CA VAL A 119 -41.12 28.83 -32.00
C VAL A 119 -40.06 29.44 -31.08
N ARG A 120 -39.98 30.77 -31.02
CA ARG A 120 -39.08 31.48 -30.12
C ARG A 120 -39.35 31.16 -28.66
N LYS A 121 -40.62 31.14 -28.26
CA LYS A 121 -41.00 30.80 -26.88
C LYS A 121 -40.55 29.37 -26.54
N ARG A 122 -40.91 28.39 -27.36
CA ARG A 122 -40.55 26.98 -27.13
C ARG A 122 -39.03 26.79 -27.04
N PHE A 123 -38.26 27.41 -27.94
CA PHE A 123 -36.80 27.33 -27.91
C PHE A 123 -36.21 27.80 -26.58
N PHE A 124 -36.65 28.96 -26.07
CA PHE A 124 -36.13 29.48 -24.80
C PHE A 124 -36.61 28.69 -23.58
N ASP A 125 -37.85 28.18 -23.61
CA ASP A 125 -38.38 27.30 -22.57
C ASP A 125 -37.54 26.00 -22.49
N GLU A 126 -37.21 25.39 -23.64
CA GLU A 126 -36.34 24.21 -23.71
C GLU A 126 -34.91 24.48 -23.25
N GLN A 127 -34.34 25.63 -23.59
CA GLN A 127 -32.99 26.03 -23.12
C GLN A 127 -32.97 26.19 -21.60
N ASP A 128 -34.00 26.80 -21.02
CA ASP A 128 -34.13 26.97 -19.56
C ASP A 128 -34.29 25.62 -18.87
N GLN A 129 -35.12 24.73 -19.42
CA GLN A 129 -35.30 23.38 -18.91
C GLN A 129 -33.98 22.59 -18.94
N ARG A 130 -33.29 22.56 -20.08
CA ARG A 130 -31.97 21.90 -20.21
C ARG A 130 -30.95 22.44 -19.21
N ARG A 131 -30.95 23.76 -18.94
CA ARG A 131 -30.06 24.37 -17.94
C ARG A 131 -30.38 23.90 -16.52
N ARG A 132 -31.67 23.80 -16.16
CA ARG A 132 -32.11 23.31 -14.86
C ARG A 132 -31.70 21.86 -14.65
N ASP A 133 -31.97 21.02 -15.65
CA ASP A 133 -31.67 19.58 -15.61
C ASP A 133 -30.15 19.35 -15.47
N PHE A 134 -29.34 20.02 -16.30
CA PHE A 134 -27.89 19.95 -16.20
C PHE A 134 -27.38 20.37 -14.81
N THR A 135 -27.93 21.44 -14.25
CA THR A 135 -27.51 21.93 -12.92
C THR A 135 -27.89 20.96 -11.81
N ALA A 136 -29.06 20.32 -11.91
CA ALA A 136 -29.49 19.29 -10.96
C ALA A 136 -28.58 18.06 -11.04
N ASP A 137 -28.30 17.57 -12.25
CA ASP A 137 -27.42 16.42 -12.49
C ASP A 137 -26.00 16.65 -11.96
N GLU A 138 -25.42 17.84 -12.21
CA GLU A 138 -24.08 18.16 -11.72
C GLU A 138 -24.04 18.24 -10.19
N ARG A 139 -25.10 18.75 -9.55
CA ARG A 139 -25.22 18.75 -8.08
C ARG A 139 -25.25 17.32 -7.54
N ASP A 140 -26.03 16.45 -8.17
CA ASP A 140 -26.21 15.08 -7.70
C ASP A 140 -24.93 14.25 -7.91
N LYS A 141 -24.24 14.40 -9.05
CA LYS A 141 -22.91 13.79 -9.27
C LYS A 141 -21.89 14.25 -8.23
N ARG A 142 -21.88 15.53 -7.87
CA ARG A 142 -20.99 16.06 -6.83
C ARG A 142 -21.32 15.49 -5.45
N ASN A 143 -22.60 15.36 -5.12
CA ASN A 143 -23.03 14.74 -3.87
C ASN A 143 -22.62 13.27 -3.80
N GLN A 144 -22.83 12.52 -4.88
CA GLN A 144 -22.40 11.13 -4.99
C GLN A 144 -20.89 10.99 -4.84
N TYR A 145 -20.12 11.80 -5.57
CA TYR A 145 -18.66 11.82 -5.45
C TYR A 145 -18.18 12.08 -4.01
N ASN A 146 -18.80 13.04 -3.32
CA ASN A 146 -18.45 13.34 -1.94
C ASN A 146 -18.79 12.18 -0.98
N ALA A 147 -19.93 11.50 -1.21
CA ALA A 147 -20.31 10.32 -0.44
C ALA A 147 -19.31 9.17 -0.66
N ASP A 148 -18.94 8.90 -1.90
CA ASP A 148 -17.96 7.84 -2.24
C ASP A 148 -16.59 8.13 -1.62
N MET A 149 -16.14 9.39 -1.67
CA MET A 149 -14.88 9.81 -1.05
C MET A 149 -14.90 9.64 0.47
N LYS A 150 -16.03 9.96 1.10
CA LYS A 150 -16.19 9.77 2.55
C LYS A 150 -16.19 8.30 2.92
N MET A 151 -16.95 7.48 2.19
CA MET A 151 -17.01 6.03 2.43
C MET A 151 -15.61 5.40 2.30
N ARG A 152 -14.86 5.76 1.26
CA ARG A 152 -13.47 5.31 1.09
C ARG A 152 -12.57 5.69 2.26
N GLU A 153 -12.70 6.92 2.75
CA GLU A 153 -11.94 7.38 3.92
C GLU A 153 -12.30 6.61 5.19
N ASP A 154 -13.59 6.33 5.41
CA ASP A 154 -14.08 5.54 6.54
C ASP A 154 -13.61 4.08 6.47
N ASP A 155 -13.67 3.47 5.28
CA ASP A 155 -13.19 2.09 5.02
C ASP A 155 -11.68 1.98 5.27
N PHE A 156 -10.89 2.93 4.74
CA PHE A 156 -9.46 2.99 4.98
C PHE A 156 -9.13 3.13 6.46
N ASN A 157 -9.82 4.03 7.16
CA ASN A 157 -9.60 4.25 8.58
C ASN A 157 -9.95 3.02 9.43
N THR A 158 -11.01 2.30 9.06
CA THR A 158 -11.41 1.04 9.71
C THR A 158 -10.33 -0.03 9.52
N ASN A 159 -9.90 -0.25 8.27
CA ASN A 159 -8.82 -1.17 7.94
C ASN A 159 -7.53 -0.85 8.72
N MET A 160 -7.15 0.43 8.79
CA MET A 160 -5.96 0.86 9.54
C MET A 160 -6.08 0.61 11.04
N ARG A 161 -7.28 0.70 11.62
CA ARG A 161 -7.52 0.35 13.03
C ARG A 161 -7.38 -1.16 13.23
N ASP A 162 -7.97 -1.95 12.35
CA ASP A 162 -7.93 -3.41 12.43
C ASP A 162 -6.49 -3.93 12.32
N LYS A 163 -5.73 -3.46 11.32
CA LYS A 163 -4.30 -3.78 11.19
C LYS A 163 -3.48 -3.40 12.41
N ASN A 164 -3.78 -2.27 13.05
CA ASN A 164 -3.09 -1.87 14.27
C ASN A 164 -3.46 -2.75 15.47
N ASN A 165 -4.71 -3.18 15.58
CA ASN A 165 -5.14 -4.10 16.63
C ASN A 165 -4.48 -5.47 16.46
N GLU A 166 -4.50 -6.01 15.24
CA GLU A 166 -3.84 -7.27 14.88
C GLU A 166 -2.33 -7.19 15.15
N PHE A 167 -1.67 -6.14 14.69
CA PHE A 167 -0.25 -5.91 14.96
C PHE A 167 0.07 -5.91 16.46
N ASN A 168 -0.73 -5.23 17.27
CA ASN A 168 -0.50 -5.14 18.71
C ASN A 168 -0.69 -6.50 19.40
N GLN A 169 -1.63 -7.32 18.93
CA GLN A 169 -1.81 -8.68 19.43
C GLN A 169 -0.61 -9.56 19.08
N GLU A 170 -0.17 -9.54 17.82
CA GLU A 170 0.99 -10.30 17.37
C GLU A 170 2.28 -9.84 18.04
N LEU A 171 2.45 -8.52 18.24
CA LEU A 171 3.63 -7.95 18.87
C LEU A 171 3.76 -8.40 20.33
N ARG A 172 2.65 -8.58 21.05
CA ARG A 172 2.67 -9.16 22.40
C ARG A 172 3.19 -10.59 22.37
N ALA A 173 2.65 -11.43 21.47
CA ALA A 173 3.10 -12.81 21.30
C ALA A 173 4.58 -12.89 20.86
N TYR A 174 4.99 -12.01 19.96
CA TYR A 174 6.39 -11.88 19.54
C TYR A 174 7.29 -11.46 20.71
N THR A 175 6.87 -10.49 21.52
CA THR A 175 7.65 -10.01 22.68
C THR A 175 7.92 -11.13 23.68
N THR A 176 6.93 -11.97 23.96
CA THR A 176 7.12 -13.17 24.80
C THR A 176 8.18 -14.09 24.21
N ARG A 177 8.04 -14.46 22.92
CA ARG A 177 9.02 -15.32 22.22
C ARG A 177 10.42 -14.72 22.20
N TYR A 178 10.54 -13.41 22.00
CA TYR A 178 11.81 -12.70 22.00
C TYR A 178 12.47 -12.72 23.38
N ASN A 179 11.71 -12.51 24.45
CA ASN A 179 12.25 -12.58 25.81
C ASN A 179 12.78 -13.98 26.14
N ASP A 180 12.06 -15.04 25.72
CA ASP A 180 12.51 -16.41 25.92
C ASP A 180 13.73 -16.76 25.06
N TYR A 181 13.79 -16.26 23.83
CA TYR A 181 14.98 -16.33 22.98
C TYR A 181 16.20 -15.66 23.62
N ILE A 182 16.03 -14.50 24.24
CA ILE A 182 17.12 -13.80 24.94
C ILE A 182 17.55 -14.57 26.19
N LYS A 183 16.61 -15.14 26.97
CA LYS A 183 16.94 -15.98 28.15
C LYS A 183 17.76 -17.21 27.76
N THR A 184 17.30 -17.96 26.75
CA THR A 184 18.00 -19.18 26.28
C THR A 184 19.37 -18.85 25.68
N LYS A 185 19.53 -17.71 25.00
CA LYS A 185 20.85 -17.21 24.59
C LYS A 185 21.76 -16.93 25.79
N LYS A 186 21.25 -16.24 26.81
CA LYS A 186 22.02 -15.91 28.03
C LYS A 186 22.47 -17.17 28.78
N GLU A 187 21.61 -18.18 28.89
CA GLU A 187 21.93 -19.46 29.53
C GLU A 187 23.02 -20.23 28.78
N LYS A 188 22.98 -20.26 27.44
CA LYS A 188 24.03 -20.87 26.61
C LYS A 188 25.37 -20.14 26.67
N THR A 189 25.38 -18.86 27.05
CA THR A 189 26.60 -18.05 27.18
C THR A 189 27.17 -17.98 28.60
N LYS A 190 26.51 -18.57 29.61
CA LYS A 190 27.11 -18.69 30.95
C LYS A 190 28.17 -19.81 30.92
N PRO A 191 29.44 -19.53 31.24
CA PRO A 191 30.45 -20.58 31.32
C PRO A 191 30.10 -21.54 32.47
N THR A 192 30.19 -22.84 32.18
CA THR A 192 30.03 -23.94 33.13
C THR A 192 31.07 -23.79 34.25
N THR A 193 30.73 -23.17 35.37
CA THR A 193 31.54 -23.26 36.60
C THR A 193 31.35 -24.65 37.19
N HIS A 194 32.12 -25.62 36.68
CA HIS A 194 32.36 -26.90 37.33
C HIS A 194 33.77 -26.84 37.96
N GLU A 195 33.86 -26.22 39.13
CA GLU A 195 34.91 -26.52 40.10
C GLU A 195 34.21 -26.97 41.39
N GLU A 196 33.74 -28.22 41.36
CA GLU A 196 33.50 -28.99 42.56
C GLU A 196 34.84 -29.65 42.92
N VAL A 197 35.69 -28.94 43.65
CA VAL A 197 36.84 -29.55 44.32
C VAL A 197 36.36 -30.04 45.68
N MET A 198 36.18 -31.36 45.78
CA MET A 198 35.81 -32.09 46.99
C MET A 198 36.78 -31.83 48.17
N PRO A 199 36.31 -32.03 49.42
CA PRO A 199 37.04 -31.71 50.63
C PRO A 199 38.16 -32.72 50.92
N LEU A 200 39.38 -32.23 51.11
CA LEU A 200 40.46 -33.03 51.71
C LEU A 200 40.17 -33.20 53.21
N LYS A 201 39.63 -34.37 53.57
CA LYS A 201 39.79 -34.93 54.91
C LYS A 201 41.28 -35.14 55.18
N ALA A 202 41.84 -34.40 56.13
CA ALA A 202 43.07 -34.80 56.81
C ALA A 202 42.68 -35.47 58.14
N GLY A 203 42.98 -36.77 58.25
CA GLY A 203 42.92 -37.51 59.51
C GLY A 203 44.25 -37.42 60.27
N SER A 204 44.13 -37.52 61.60
CA SER A 204 45.03 -38.15 62.58
C SER A 204 46.54 -37.89 62.54
N GLY A 205 47.07 -37.40 63.66
CA GLY A 205 48.47 -37.55 64.04
C GLY A 205 48.81 -36.79 65.32
N ASP A 206 48.69 -37.49 66.46
CA ASP A 206 49.25 -37.28 67.82
C ASP A 206 49.11 -35.93 68.56
#